data_AF-A0A7L1MD85-F1
#
_entry.id   AF-A0A7L1MD85-F1
#
_cell.length_a   1.000
_cell.length_b   1.000
_cell.length_c   1.000
_cell.angle_alpha   90.00
_cell.angle_beta   90.00
_cell.angle_gamma   90.00
#
_symmetry.space_group_name_H-M   'P 1'
#
loop_
_entity.id
_entity.type
_entity.pdbx_description
1 polymer ?
#
loop_
_entity_poly.entity_id
_entity_poly.type
_entity_poly.pdbx_seq_one_letter_code
_entity_poly.pdbx_strand_id
1 'polypeptide(L)'
;PLGLKEGVLPTQRSSLSDAGGNFFMAGVGFSFIFFWLLMLLVMIIFVLEGNVYMLFCESWRNQQLFQLLDTPGKIPNFNLSELLGDRANFSEIYRQCQQDAPLWQALHLNQSISLDELLNISQYTGDISTAFKKMNITLSSISLLSQSQKDLLLNVSQAIQPPNFTLTLEQLDQNMTQRSLLDLAAELERLAEQVDTDVKKDLEDNARSLRELEKEMQASFSGPLQSLKENIHSAQSGAAQLEGQTTAALDKANKTQEFLEREIPTIIKNETWAFLEQLLDFFETYVSWAKSRVTQDVARCKPIAQTMDNVEAIGCDYIMDSVNGFWFSLGWCTLFLLPSIILAVRLAKFYRRMYIADVYRNEDFEMPPTFNSYKIPRPSTRH
;
A
#
# COMPACT_ATOMS: atom_id res chain seq x y z
N PRO A 1 -14.30 -51.20 60.16
CA PRO A 1 -14.08 -49.78 59.79
C PRO A 1 -15.03 -49.39 58.62
N LEU A 2 -16.06 -48.58 58.74
CA LEU A 2 -16.66 -47.77 59.81
C LEU A 2 -18.19 -47.87 59.63
N GLY A 3 -18.97 -47.87 60.72
CA GLY A 3 -20.44 -47.75 60.67
C GLY A 3 -21.20 -49.01 61.10
N LEU A 4 -21.38 -49.97 60.18
CA LEU A 4 -22.20 -51.16 60.40
C LEU A 4 -21.35 -52.36 60.85
N LYS A 5 -21.71 -53.01 61.96
CA LYS A 5 -21.10 -54.27 62.43
C LYS A 5 -22.13 -55.40 62.22
N GLU A 6 -21.74 -56.45 61.49
CA GLU A 6 -22.59 -57.64 61.31
C GLU A 6 -22.89 -58.30 62.66
N GLY A 7 -24.14 -58.75 62.84
CA GLY A 7 -24.58 -59.45 64.05
C GLY A 7 -24.95 -58.57 65.26
N VAL A 8 -24.89 -57.23 65.15
CA VAL A 8 -25.29 -56.33 66.24
C VAL A 8 -26.80 -56.03 66.20
N LEU A 9 -27.46 -56.15 67.36
CA LEU A 9 -28.88 -55.82 67.53
C LEU A 9 -29.19 -54.39 67.04
N PRO A 10 -30.34 -54.14 66.38
CA PRO A 10 -30.70 -52.82 65.84
C PRO A 10 -30.67 -51.66 66.86
N THR A 11 -30.81 -51.97 68.15
CA THR A 11 -30.76 -51.02 69.28
C THR A 11 -29.34 -50.60 69.69
N GLN A 12 -28.31 -51.36 69.30
CA GLN A 12 -26.91 -51.14 69.70
C GLN A 12 -25.99 -50.65 68.56
N ARG A 13 -26.57 -50.20 67.44
CA ARG A 13 -25.80 -49.68 66.28
C ARG A 13 -24.94 -48.46 66.64
N SER A 14 -23.78 -48.29 66.02
CA SER A 14 -22.87 -47.16 66.30
C SER A 14 -23.50 -45.80 65.94
N SER A 15 -23.09 -44.72 66.61
CA SER A 15 -23.59 -43.37 66.32
C SER A 15 -23.29 -42.92 64.88
N LEU A 16 -22.18 -43.39 64.30
CA LEU A 16 -21.82 -43.12 62.91
C LEU A 16 -22.76 -43.84 61.92
N SER A 17 -23.17 -45.07 62.23
CA SER A 17 -24.19 -45.78 61.44
C SER A 17 -25.52 -45.04 61.48
N ASP A 18 -25.93 -44.58 62.67
CA ASP A 18 -27.17 -43.84 62.84
C ASP A 18 -27.16 -42.51 62.09
N ALA A 19 -26.04 -41.76 62.17
CA ALA A 19 -25.82 -40.55 61.38
C ALA A 19 -25.90 -40.81 59.87
N GLY A 20 -25.30 -41.91 59.38
CA GLY A 20 -25.41 -42.31 57.97
C GLY A 20 -26.85 -42.63 57.53
N GLY A 21 -27.62 -43.32 58.40
CA GLY A 21 -29.05 -43.58 58.16
C GLY A 21 -29.89 -42.30 58.11
N ASN A 22 -29.61 -41.34 58.99
CA ASN A 22 -30.26 -40.03 58.97
C ASN A 22 -29.86 -39.19 57.75
N PHE A 23 -28.61 -39.29 57.30
CA PHE A 23 -28.14 -38.64 56.07
C PHE A 23 -28.84 -39.21 54.82
N PHE A 24 -29.02 -40.53 54.73
CA PHE A 24 -29.81 -41.13 53.65
C PHE A 24 -31.26 -40.64 53.66
N MET A 25 -31.89 -40.56 54.84
CA MET A 25 -33.26 -40.03 54.95
C MET A 25 -33.36 -38.54 54.62
N ALA A 26 -32.38 -37.73 55.02
CA ALA A 26 -32.29 -36.32 54.63
C ALA A 26 -32.12 -36.17 53.12
N GLY A 27 -31.25 -36.97 52.49
CA GLY A 27 -31.05 -37.01 51.04
C GLY A 27 -32.31 -37.42 50.27
N VAL A 28 -33.08 -38.38 50.79
CA VAL A 28 -34.41 -38.73 50.26
C VAL A 28 -35.37 -37.54 50.36
N GLY A 29 -35.40 -36.86 51.51
CA GLY A 29 -36.21 -35.65 51.70
C GLY A 29 -35.87 -34.55 50.71
N PHE A 30 -34.57 -34.23 50.55
CA PHE A 30 -34.10 -33.25 49.56
C PHE A 30 -34.44 -33.67 48.13
N SER A 31 -34.26 -34.95 47.80
CA SER A 31 -34.63 -35.47 46.48
C SER A 31 -36.11 -35.25 46.20
N PHE A 32 -37.01 -35.55 47.14
CA PHE A 32 -38.45 -35.27 46.95
C PHE A 32 -38.77 -33.78 46.80
N ILE A 33 -38.11 -32.91 47.56
CA ILE A 33 -38.34 -31.45 47.50
C ILE A 33 -37.87 -30.86 46.17
N PHE A 34 -36.71 -31.30 45.66
CA PHE A 34 -36.08 -30.71 44.48
C PHE A 34 -36.32 -31.48 43.17
N PHE A 35 -36.82 -32.72 43.21
CA PHE A 35 -37.02 -33.54 42.00
C PHE A 35 -37.93 -32.86 40.98
N TRP A 36 -39.05 -32.28 41.42
CA TRP A 36 -39.97 -31.60 40.50
C TRP A 36 -39.35 -30.32 39.91
N LEU A 37 -38.51 -29.60 40.67
CA LEU A 37 -37.78 -28.42 40.19
C LEU A 37 -36.73 -28.81 39.16
N LEU A 38 -35.98 -29.90 39.39
CA LEU A 38 -34.99 -30.42 38.44
C LEU A 38 -35.66 -30.93 37.16
N MET A 39 -36.77 -31.67 37.27
CA MET A 39 -37.56 -32.11 36.12
C MET A 39 -38.10 -30.93 35.31
N LEU A 40 -38.63 -29.89 35.97
CA LEU A 40 -39.12 -28.68 35.32
C LEU A 40 -37.98 -27.94 34.62
N LEU A 41 -36.82 -27.80 35.27
CA LEU A 41 -35.65 -27.15 34.69
C LEU A 41 -35.17 -27.87 33.43
N VAL A 42 -35.02 -29.21 33.49
CA VAL A 42 -34.63 -30.04 32.34
C VAL A 42 -35.65 -29.90 31.20
N MET A 43 -36.94 -29.94 31.51
CA MET A 43 -37.99 -29.78 30.50
C MET A 43 -37.93 -28.42 29.80
N ILE A 44 -37.76 -27.33 30.56
CA ILE A 44 -37.64 -25.98 29.99
C ILE A 44 -36.42 -25.89 29.07
N ILE A 45 -35.26 -26.35 29.53
CA ILE A 45 -34.03 -26.26 28.73
C ILE A 45 -34.16 -27.13 27.47
N PHE A 46 -34.66 -28.36 27.58
CA PHE A 46 -34.88 -29.25 26.44
C PHE A 46 -35.80 -28.64 25.38
N VAL A 47 -36.94 -28.07 25.80
CA VAL A 47 -37.89 -27.44 24.87
C VAL A 47 -37.27 -26.20 24.23
N LEU A 48 -36.63 -25.33 25.01
CA LEU A 48 -36.04 -24.11 24.47
C LEU A 48 -34.89 -24.42 23.50
N GLU A 49 -33.96 -25.28 23.89
CA GLU A 49 -32.81 -25.64 23.07
C GLU A 49 -33.25 -26.31 21.76
N GLY A 50 -34.12 -27.32 21.81
CA GLY A 50 -34.57 -28.02 20.61
C GLY A 50 -35.24 -27.08 19.61
N ASN A 51 -36.04 -26.12 20.09
CA ASN A 51 -36.68 -25.13 19.24
C ASN A 51 -35.69 -24.08 18.72
N VAL A 52 -34.77 -23.59 19.55
CA VAL A 52 -33.75 -22.61 19.14
C VAL A 52 -32.80 -23.21 18.11
N TYR A 53 -32.35 -24.44 18.30
CA TYR A 53 -31.47 -25.12 17.35
C TYR A 53 -32.13 -25.26 15.96
N MET A 54 -33.35 -25.80 15.91
CA MET A 54 -34.09 -25.98 14.65
C MET A 54 -34.43 -24.64 13.98
N LEU A 55 -34.93 -23.66 14.74
CA LEU A 55 -35.45 -22.42 14.17
C LEU A 55 -34.35 -21.42 13.83
N PHE A 56 -33.26 -21.38 14.59
CA PHE A 56 -32.18 -20.41 14.40
C PHE A 56 -30.97 -21.05 13.72
N CYS A 57 -30.33 -22.05 14.34
CA CYS A 57 -29.07 -22.60 13.84
C CYS A 57 -29.23 -23.30 12.49
N GLU A 58 -30.22 -24.19 12.38
CA GLU A 58 -30.45 -24.92 11.13
C GLU A 58 -30.99 -24.00 10.01
N SER A 59 -31.88 -23.07 10.35
CA SER A 59 -32.36 -22.06 9.39
C SER A 59 -31.28 -21.08 8.95
N TRP A 60 -30.30 -20.75 9.80
CA TRP A 60 -29.16 -19.90 9.45
C TRP A 60 -28.23 -20.61 8.47
N ARG A 61 -27.85 -21.85 8.78
CA ARG A 61 -26.97 -22.65 7.93
C ARG A 61 -27.59 -22.95 6.57
N ASN A 62 -28.90 -23.15 6.52
CA ASN A 62 -29.65 -23.32 5.26
C ASN A 62 -30.03 -21.99 4.59
N GLN A 63 -29.62 -20.85 5.14
CA GLN A 63 -29.96 -19.49 4.67
C GLN A 63 -31.47 -19.19 4.59
N GLN A 64 -32.32 -20.05 5.15
CA GLN A 64 -33.77 -19.85 5.21
C GLN A 64 -34.13 -18.64 6.07
N LEU A 65 -33.33 -18.36 7.10
CA LEU A 65 -33.51 -17.18 7.93
C LEU A 65 -33.28 -15.89 7.13
N PHE A 66 -32.30 -15.88 6.21
CA PHE A 66 -32.04 -14.73 5.34
C PHE A 66 -33.15 -14.53 4.33
N GLN A 67 -33.69 -15.61 3.76
CA GLN A 67 -34.87 -15.54 2.88
C GLN A 67 -36.12 -14.97 3.59
N LEU A 68 -36.24 -15.20 4.91
CA LEU A 68 -37.30 -14.60 5.72
C LEU A 68 -37.10 -13.08 5.89
N LEU A 69 -35.86 -12.63 6.11
CA LEU A 69 -35.51 -11.21 6.18
C LEU A 69 -35.72 -10.50 4.84
N ASP A 70 -35.52 -11.23 3.74
CA ASP A 70 -35.70 -10.74 2.37
C ASP A 70 -37.17 -10.62 1.95
N THR A 71 -38.09 -11.27 2.69
CA THR A 71 -39.53 -11.24 2.37
C THR A 71 -40.23 -10.07 3.08
N PRO A 72 -40.70 -9.04 2.36
CA PRO A 72 -41.33 -7.88 2.97
C PRO A 72 -42.63 -8.27 3.69
N GLY A 73 -42.84 -7.70 4.88
CA GLY A 73 -44.07 -7.89 5.67
C GLY A 73 -44.11 -9.15 6.55
N LYS A 74 -43.05 -9.98 6.55
CA LYS A 74 -42.94 -11.13 7.47
C LYS A 74 -42.47 -10.74 8.88
N ILE A 75 -41.67 -9.67 9.00
CA ILE A 75 -41.19 -9.14 10.27
C ILE A 75 -41.83 -7.75 10.47
N PRO A 76 -42.60 -7.53 11.54
CA PRO A 76 -43.23 -6.23 11.79
C PRO A 76 -42.15 -5.17 12.03
N ASN A 77 -42.30 -4.00 11.39
CA ASN A 77 -41.39 -2.85 11.46
C ASN A 77 -39.96 -3.06 10.91
N PHE A 78 -39.72 -4.11 10.12
CA PHE A 78 -38.44 -4.30 9.43
C PHE A 78 -38.66 -4.36 7.93
N ASN A 79 -38.09 -3.40 7.20
CA ASN A 79 -38.08 -3.39 5.75
C ASN A 79 -36.65 -3.19 5.24
N LEU A 80 -36.03 -4.27 4.79
CA LEU A 80 -34.67 -4.26 4.26
C LEU A 80 -34.53 -3.29 3.07
N SER A 81 -35.58 -3.16 2.28
CA SER A 81 -35.66 -2.26 1.12
C SER A 81 -35.54 -0.78 1.52
N GLU A 82 -36.01 -0.40 2.70
CA GLU A 82 -35.93 0.99 3.19
C GLU A 82 -34.51 1.32 3.68
N LEU A 83 -33.75 0.33 4.16
CA LEU A 83 -32.42 0.51 4.72
C LEU A 83 -31.30 0.40 3.66
N LEU A 84 -31.41 -0.56 2.73
CA LEU A 84 -30.38 -0.86 1.72
C LEU A 84 -30.83 -0.60 0.27
N GLY A 85 -32.05 -0.10 0.07
CA GLY A 85 -32.63 0.20 -1.23
C GLY A 85 -33.54 -0.92 -1.75
N ASP A 86 -34.49 -0.55 -2.61
CA ASP A 86 -35.64 -1.36 -3.07
C ASP A 86 -35.34 -2.74 -3.67
N ARG A 87 -34.07 -3.09 -3.91
CA ARG A 87 -33.65 -4.35 -4.56
C ARG A 87 -32.52 -5.10 -3.85
N ALA A 88 -32.21 -4.72 -2.61
CA ALA A 88 -31.21 -5.42 -1.81
C ALA A 88 -31.79 -6.74 -1.25
N ASN A 89 -31.18 -7.86 -1.62
CA ASN A 89 -31.52 -9.20 -1.11
C ASN A 89 -30.38 -9.65 -0.18
N PHE A 90 -30.63 -9.69 1.13
CA PHE A 90 -29.65 -10.03 2.15
C PHE A 90 -29.01 -11.40 1.90
N SER A 91 -29.78 -12.41 1.50
CA SER A 91 -29.25 -13.73 1.15
C SER A 91 -28.23 -13.65 0.01
N GLU A 92 -28.49 -12.84 -1.01
CA GLU A 92 -27.55 -12.64 -2.12
C GLU A 92 -26.33 -11.82 -1.71
N ILE A 93 -26.52 -10.75 -0.95
CA ILE A 93 -25.45 -9.92 -0.40
C ILE A 93 -24.50 -10.80 0.43
N TYR A 94 -25.05 -11.62 1.32
CA TYR A 94 -24.28 -12.54 2.16
C TYR A 94 -23.47 -13.53 1.32
N ARG A 95 -24.08 -14.14 0.31
CA ARG A 95 -23.42 -15.08 -0.60
C ARG A 95 -22.28 -14.43 -1.37
N GLN A 96 -22.49 -13.22 -1.89
CA GLN A 96 -21.43 -12.47 -2.57
C GLN A 96 -20.30 -12.08 -1.61
N CYS A 97 -20.62 -11.72 -0.37
CA CYS A 97 -19.62 -11.42 0.65
C CYS A 97 -18.80 -12.64 1.05
N GLN A 98 -19.39 -13.84 1.13
CA GLN A 98 -18.64 -15.08 1.32
C GLN A 98 -17.63 -15.33 0.17
N GLN A 99 -17.94 -14.89 -1.04
CA GLN A 99 -17.07 -14.98 -2.22
C GLN A 99 -16.04 -13.85 -2.33
N ASP A 100 -15.88 -13.01 -1.31
CA ASP A 100 -14.98 -11.85 -1.30
C ASP A 100 -15.32 -10.77 -2.34
N ALA A 101 -16.60 -10.65 -2.68
CA ALA A 101 -17.05 -9.56 -3.53
C ALA A 101 -16.87 -8.19 -2.85
N PRO A 102 -16.60 -7.13 -3.62
CA PRO A 102 -16.65 -5.76 -3.14
C PRO A 102 -18.09 -5.37 -2.79
N LEU A 103 -18.25 -4.58 -1.73
CA LEU A 103 -19.56 -4.12 -1.27
C LEU A 103 -20.32 -3.33 -2.36
N TRP A 104 -19.57 -2.64 -3.22
CA TRP A 104 -20.12 -1.94 -4.39
C TRP A 104 -20.96 -2.85 -5.27
N GLN A 105 -20.45 -4.05 -5.57
CA GLN A 105 -21.15 -5.08 -6.34
C GLN A 105 -22.24 -5.74 -5.52
N ALA A 106 -21.95 -6.12 -4.27
CA ALA A 106 -22.90 -6.83 -3.40
C ALA A 106 -24.18 -6.03 -3.14
N LEU A 107 -24.07 -4.72 -2.95
CA LEU A 107 -25.21 -3.83 -2.74
C LEU A 107 -25.82 -3.28 -4.05
N HIS A 108 -25.31 -3.70 -5.21
CA HIS A 108 -25.73 -3.19 -6.51
C HIS A 108 -25.72 -1.64 -6.61
N LEU A 109 -24.74 -0.97 -5.99
CA LEU A 109 -24.67 0.50 -5.93
C LEU A 109 -24.56 1.14 -7.31
N ASN A 110 -24.15 0.38 -8.32
CA ASN A 110 -24.14 0.76 -9.73
C ASN A 110 -25.51 1.28 -10.22
N GLN A 111 -26.60 0.80 -9.62
CA GLN A 111 -27.97 1.15 -10.04
C GLN A 111 -28.47 2.45 -9.41
N SER A 112 -27.97 2.80 -8.22
CA SER A 112 -28.37 4.00 -7.48
C SER A 112 -27.40 5.16 -7.65
N ILE A 113 -26.11 4.86 -7.86
CA ILE A 113 -25.03 5.84 -7.97
C ILE A 113 -24.30 5.64 -9.29
N SER A 114 -24.42 6.63 -10.17
CA SER A 114 -23.65 6.71 -11.41
C SER A 114 -22.26 7.29 -11.12
N LEU A 115 -21.26 6.42 -10.96
CA LEU A 115 -19.85 6.83 -10.86
C LEU A 115 -19.39 7.64 -12.09
N ASP A 116 -19.92 7.30 -13.27
CA ASP A 116 -19.61 7.99 -14.52
C ASP A 116 -20.09 9.43 -14.53
N GLU A 117 -21.22 9.71 -13.89
CA GLU A 117 -21.75 11.07 -13.76
C GLU A 117 -21.03 11.84 -12.65
N LEU A 118 -20.78 11.19 -11.50
CA LEU A 118 -20.14 11.81 -10.33
C LEU A 118 -18.66 12.17 -10.59
N LEU A 119 -17.94 11.31 -11.31
CA LEU A 119 -16.53 11.51 -11.63
C LEU A 119 -16.33 12.04 -13.07
N ASN A 120 -17.36 12.66 -13.65
CA ASN A 120 -17.26 13.21 -14.99
C ASN A 120 -16.35 14.44 -15.04
N ILE A 121 -15.13 14.26 -15.53
CA ILE A 121 -14.16 15.35 -15.70
C ILE A 121 -14.22 16.02 -17.07
N SER A 122 -15.10 15.57 -17.98
CA SER A 122 -15.16 16.11 -19.35
C SER A 122 -15.53 17.59 -19.38
N GLN A 123 -16.39 18.04 -18.45
CA GLN A 123 -16.76 19.45 -18.31
C GLN A 123 -15.54 20.32 -17.98
N TYR A 124 -14.77 19.95 -16.97
CA TYR A 124 -13.56 20.67 -16.56
C TYR A 124 -12.48 20.62 -17.63
N THR A 125 -12.32 19.47 -18.28
CA THR A 125 -11.36 19.28 -19.37
C THR A 125 -11.64 20.22 -20.55
N GLY A 126 -12.91 20.37 -20.91
CA GLY A 126 -13.35 21.31 -21.95
C GLY A 126 -13.07 22.77 -21.59
N ASP A 127 -13.38 23.16 -20.35
CA ASP A 127 -13.13 24.53 -19.86
C ASP A 127 -11.63 24.85 -19.79
N ILE A 128 -10.82 23.91 -19.28
CA ILE A 128 -9.36 24.02 -19.20
C ILE A 128 -8.75 24.16 -20.59
N SER A 129 -9.14 23.28 -21.54
CA SER A 129 -8.67 23.34 -22.92
C SER A 129 -9.05 24.68 -23.59
N THR A 130 -10.25 25.18 -23.33
CA THR A 130 -10.73 26.46 -23.86
C THR A 130 -10.00 27.66 -23.26
N ALA A 131 -9.74 27.64 -21.95
CA ALA A 131 -8.98 28.67 -21.26
C ALA A 131 -7.53 28.74 -21.80
N PHE A 132 -6.90 27.58 -22.02
CA PHE A 132 -5.56 27.50 -22.60
C PHE A 132 -5.50 27.96 -24.06
N LYS A 133 -6.49 27.63 -24.89
CA LYS A 133 -6.57 28.18 -26.28
C LYS A 133 -6.63 29.70 -26.32
N LYS A 134 -7.21 30.33 -25.30
CA LYS A 134 -7.31 31.79 -25.17
C LYS A 134 -6.06 32.41 -24.54
N MET A 135 -5.20 31.62 -23.90
CA MET A 135 -3.99 32.10 -23.27
C MET A 135 -2.94 32.41 -24.34
N ASN A 136 -2.59 33.69 -24.46
CA ASN A 136 -1.55 34.15 -25.35
C ASN A 136 -0.25 34.34 -24.54
N ILE A 137 0.65 33.35 -24.58
CA ILE A 137 1.93 33.44 -23.87
C ILE A 137 2.86 34.33 -24.69
N THR A 138 2.87 35.62 -24.37
CA THR A 138 3.83 36.57 -24.93
C THR A 138 5.14 36.44 -24.17
N LEU A 139 6.15 35.85 -24.81
CA LEU A 139 7.52 35.94 -24.30
C LEU A 139 8.02 37.37 -24.49
N SER A 140 8.79 37.87 -23.53
CA SER A 140 9.54 39.11 -23.72
C SER A 140 10.43 38.98 -24.96
N SER A 141 10.52 40.04 -25.75
CA SER A 141 11.36 40.04 -26.95
C SER A 141 12.81 39.75 -26.56
N ILE A 142 13.30 38.59 -26.97
CA ILE A 142 14.71 38.22 -26.80
C ILE A 142 15.47 39.00 -27.87
N SER A 143 16.31 39.95 -27.47
CA SER A 143 17.21 40.67 -28.36
C SER A 143 18.63 40.15 -28.13
N LEU A 144 19.15 39.38 -29.08
CA LEU A 144 20.48 38.77 -28.95
C LEU A 144 21.59 39.83 -29.01
N LEU A 145 21.46 40.77 -29.95
CA LEU A 145 22.37 41.90 -30.20
C LEU A 145 21.52 43.09 -30.64
N SER A 146 21.69 44.23 -29.99
CA SER A 146 21.05 45.48 -30.44
C SER A 146 21.66 45.95 -31.76
N GLN A 147 20.91 46.76 -32.51
CA GLN A 147 21.44 47.34 -33.76
C GLN A 147 22.74 48.14 -33.51
N SER A 148 22.80 48.90 -32.41
CA SER A 148 24.00 49.64 -32.02
C SER A 148 25.21 48.75 -31.75
N GLN A 149 25.02 47.56 -31.18
CA GLN A 149 26.10 46.59 -30.95
C GLN A 149 26.58 45.97 -32.26
N LYS A 150 25.66 45.66 -33.18
CA LYS A 150 26.00 45.16 -34.53
C LYS A 150 26.83 46.18 -35.30
N ASP A 151 26.39 47.42 -35.30
CA ASP A 151 27.08 48.52 -35.99
C ASP A 151 28.45 48.79 -35.37
N LEU A 152 28.59 48.73 -34.05
CA LEU A 152 29.86 48.87 -33.36
C LEU A 152 30.85 47.76 -33.75
N LEU A 153 30.42 46.49 -33.77
CA LEU A 153 31.25 45.35 -34.16
C LEU A 153 31.73 45.48 -35.61
N LEU A 154 30.84 45.84 -36.52
CA LEU A 154 31.18 46.10 -37.93
C LEU A 154 32.19 47.24 -38.05
N ASN A 155 31.92 48.38 -37.41
CA ASN A 155 32.79 49.55 -37.47
C ASN A 155 34.18 49.26 -36.91
N VAL A 156 34.27 48.54 -35.79
CA VAL A 156 35.57 48.15 -35.20
C VAL A 156 36.33 47.20 -36.14
N SER A 157 35.64 46.22 -36.74
CA SER A 157 36.27 45.28 -37.68
C SER A 157 36.81 45.98 -38.95
N GLN A 158 36.14 47.03 -39.40
CA GLN A 158 36.57 47.84 -40.53
C GLN A 158 37.66 48.86 -40.16
N ALA A 159 37.61 49.42 -38.94
CA ALA A 159 38.58 50.41 -38.48
C ALA A 159 39.96 49.81 -38.18
N ILE A 160 40.04 48.50 -37.90
CA ILE A 160 41.29 47.79 -37.60
C ILE A 160 42.04 47.36 -38.88
N GLN A 161 41.47 47.61 -40.06
CA GLN A 161 42.10 47.24 -41.32
C GLN A 161 43.47 47.93 -41.46
N PRO A 162 44.56 47.17 -41.68
CA PRO A 162 45.87 47.73 -41.84
C PRO A 162 45.93 48.60 -43.10
N PRO A 163 46.80 49.63 -43.13
CA PRO A 163 47.03 50.39 -44.33
C PRO A 163 47.57 49.49 -45.45
N ASN A 164 47.47 49.96 -46.70
CA ASN A 164 47.98 49.23 -47.84
C ASN A 164 49.52 49.21 -47.80
N PHE A 165 50.08 48.07 -47.40
CA PHE A 165 51.52 47.83 -47.33
C PHE A 165 52.14 47.31 -48.64
N THR A 166 51.42 47.28 -49.76
CA THR A 166 51.94 46.72 -51.03
C THR A 166 53.24 47.38 -51.47
N LEU A 167 53.32 48.72 -51.44
CA LEU A 167 54.54 49.44 -51.79
C LEU A 167 55.67 49.18 -50.78
N THR A 168 55.34 49.03 -49.50
CA THR A 168 56.31 48.74 -48.44
C THR A 168 56.90 47.35 -48.62
N LEU A 169 56.06 46.33 -48.89
CA LEU A 169 56.50 44.98 -49.18
C LEU A 169 57.36 44.91 -50.45
N GLU A 170 56.99 45.64 -51.50
CA GLU A 170 57.78 45.74 -52.73
C GLU A 170 59.16 46.37 -52.48
N GLN A 171 59.23 47.38 -51.61
CA GLN A 171 60.48 48.02 -51.23
C GLN A 171 61.34 47.15 -50.30
N LEU A 172 60.72 46.33 -49.45
CA LEU A 172 61.43 45.33 -48.61
C LEU A 172 62.05 44.19 -49.43
N ASP A 173 61.50 43.91 -50.61
CA ASP A 173 62.03 42.88 -51.52
C ASP A 173 63.19 43.38 -52.40
N GLN A 174 63.54 44.68 -52.31
CA GLN A 174 64.70 45.25 -53.01
C GLN A 174 66.00 45.05 -52.23
N ASN A 175 67.12 44.98 -52.96
CA ASN A 175 68.45 44.94 -52.36
C ASN A 175 68.73 46.24 -51.58
N MET A 176 69.34 46.12 -50.39
CA MET A 176 69.68 47.26 -49.51
C MET A 176 70.62 48.27 -50.18
N THR A 177 71.43 47.81 -51.12
CA THR A 177 72.34 48.64 -51.91
C THR A 177 71.99 48.58 -53.39
N GLN A 178 72.14 49.73 -54.07
CA GLN A 178 71.90 49.85 -55.51
C GLN A 178 72.86 48.97 -56.34
N ARG A 179 74.02 48.63 -55.78
CA ARG A 179 75.02 47.71 -56.34
C ARG A 179 75.50 46.78 -55.24
N SER A 180 75.71 45.50 -55.55
CA SER A 180 76.28 44.52 -54.63
C SER A 180 77.63 45.01 -54.10
N LEU A 181 77.76 45.14 -52.78
CA LEU A 181 79.02 45.50 -52.12
C LEU A 181 80.10 44.42 -52.38
N LEU A 182 79.68 43.17 -52.54
CA LEU A 182 80.56 42.06 -52.92
C LEU A 182 81.08 42.20 -54.35
N ASP A 183 80.24 42.61 -55.29
CA ASP A 183 80.65 42.83 -56.69
C ASP A 183 81.60 44.02 -56.79
N LEU A 184 81.33 45.08 -56.01
CA LEU A 184 82.21 46.24 -55.92
C LEU A 184 83.56 45.88 -55.29
N ALA A 185 83.56 45.07 -54.22
CA ALA A 185 84.80 44.57 -53.61
C ALA A 185 85.61 43.70 -54.59
N ALA A 186 84.96 42.83 -55.35
CA ALA A 186 85.63 42.00 -56.36
C ALA A 186 86.23 42.84 -57.50
N GLU A 187 85.56 43.92 -57.92
CA GLU A 187 86.10 44.84 -58.94
C GLU A 187 87.32 45.62 -58.40
N LEU A 188 87.29 46.05 -57.14
CA LEU A 188 88.43 46.72 -56.50
C LEU A 188 89.65 45.79 -56.38
N GLU A 189 89.45 44.52 -56.05
CA GLU A 189 90.52 43.51 -56.03
C GLU A 189 91.10 43.28 -57.42
N ARG A 190 90.24 43.18 -58.45
CA ARG A 190 90.67 43.05 -59.85
C ARG A 190 91.50 44.25 -60.32
N LEU A 191 91.15 45.46 -59.86
CA LEU A 191 91.91 46.69 -60.13
C LEU A 191 93.22 46.73 -59.34
N ALA A 192 93.24 46.20 -58.12
CA ALA A 192 94.44 46.12 -57.27
C ALA A 192 95.55 45.25 -57.89
N GLU A 193 95.19 44.24 -58.69
CA GLU A 193 96.14 43.40 -59.44
C GLU A 193 96.89 44.14 -60.55
N GLN A 194 96.43 45.32 -60.97
CA GLN A 194 96.91 46.06 -62.14
C GLN A 194 97.71 47.33 -61.81
N VAL A 195 97.94 47.64 -60.52
CA VAL A 195 98.54 48.90 -60.05
C VAL A 195 99.77 48.68 -59.14
N ASP A 196 100.56 49.74 -58.94
CA ASP A 196 101.75 49.73 -58.07
C ASP A 196 101.43 49.53 -56.57
N THR A 197 102.44 49.12 -55.80
CA THR A 197 102.31 48.55 -54.44
C THR A 197 101.57 49.39 -53.41
N ASP A 198 101.66 50.73 -53.45
CA ASP A 198 100.98 51.60 -52.48
C ASP A 198 99.45 51.67 -52.75
N VAL A 199 99.06 51.84 -54.01
CA VAL A 199 97.63 51.92 -54.43
C VAL A 199 96.96 50.55 -54.35
N LYS A 200 97.72 49.48 -54.62
CA LYS A 200 97.25 48.10 -54.48
C LYS A 200 96.75 47.81 -53.07
N LYS A 201 97.52 48.21 -52.05
CA LYS A 201 97.19 47.97 -50.65
C LYS A 201 95.90 48.70 -50.24
N ASP A 202 95.74 49.95 -50.65
CA ASP A 202 94.54 50.74 -50.38
C ASP A 202 93.28 50.14 -51.06
N LEU A 203 93.40 49.63 -52.28
CA LEU A 203 92.30 48.96 -52.99
C LEU A 203 91.89 47.65 -52.31
N GLU A 204 92.85 46.84 -51.88
CA GLU A 204 92.60 45.59 -51.13
C GLU A 204 91.99 45.86 -49.75
N ASP A 205 92.47 46.88 -49.03
CA ASP A 205 91.94 47.25 -47.73
C ASP A 205 90.50 47.83 -47.86
N ASN A 206 90.21 48.64 -48.89
CA ASN A 206 88.85 49.08 -49.21
C ASN A 206 87.92 47.91 -49.60
N ALA A 207 88.40 46.95 -50.41
CA ALA A 207 87.63 45.75 -50.74
C ALA A 207 87.29 44.92 -49.50
N ARG A 208 88.24 44.80 -48.56
CA ARG A 208 88.00 44.14 -47.25
C ARG A 208 86.95 44.88 -46.43
N SER A 209 87.03 46.20 -46.34
CA SER A 209 86.03 47.02 -45.64
C SER A 209 84.64 46.91 -46.24
N LEU A 210 84.50 46.82 -47.57
CA LEU A 210 83.21 46.60 -48.23
C LEU A 210 82.60 45.22 -47.89
N ARG A 211 83.43 44.16 -47.78
CA ARG A 211 82.95 42.83 -47.36
C ARG A 211 82.59 42.79 -45.87
N GLU A 212 83.35 43.47 -45.03
CA GLU A 212 83.00 43.61 -43.60
C GLU A 212 81.70 44.39 -43.43
N LEU A 213 81.50 45.47 -44.19
CA LEU A 213 80.27 46.25 -44.20
C LEU A 213 79.06 45.43 -44.67
N GLU A 214 79.19 44.63 -45.75
CA GLU A 214 78.15 43.70 -46.19
C GLU A 214 77.78 42.70 -45.09
N LYS A 215 78.79 42.14 -44.41
CA LYS A 215 78.58 41.17 -43.31
C LYS A 215 77.87 41.81 -42.12
N GLU A 216 78.26 43.03 -41.74
CA GLU A 216 77.64 43.78 -40.65
C GLU A 216 76.21 44.22 -40.99
N MET A 217 75.99 44.66 -42.22
CA MET A 217 74.67 45.03 -42.73
C MET A 217 73.74 43.81 -42.79
N GLN A 218 74.21 42.67 -43.30
CA GLN A 218 73.45 41.44 -43.31
C GLN A 218 73.13 40.96 -41.89
N ALA A 219 74.10 41.01 -40.96
CA ALA A 219 73.88 40.64 -39.57
C ALA A 219 72.89 41.55 -38.84
N SER A 220 72.88 42.84 -39.16
CA SER A 220 72.04 43.84 -38.47
C SER A 220 70.63 43.97 -39.05
N PHE A 221 70.45 43.84 -40.37
CA PHE A 221 69.19 44.18 -41.05
C PHE A 221 68.41 42.97 -41.56
N SER A 222 69.03 41.83 -41.89
CA SER A 222 68.31 40.69 -42.48
C SER A 222 67.20 40.14 -41.56
N GLY A 223 67.50 39.98 -40.27
CA GLY A 223 66.53 39.53 -39.27
C GLY A 223 65.36 40.49 -39.08
N PRO A 224 65.61 41.78 -38.78
CA PRO A 224 64.55 42.78 -38.64
C PRO A 224 63.70 42.97 -39.91
N LEU A 225 64.29 42.95 -41.10
CA LEU A 225 63.54 43.07 -42.37
C LEU A 225 62.63 41.86 -42.61
N GLN A 226 63.15 40.64 -42.39
CA GLN A 226 62.34 39.42 -42.47
C GLN A 226 61.21 39.43 -41.43
N SER A 227 61.51 39.83 -40.20
CA SER A 227 60.51 39.97 -39.14
C SER A 227 59.44 41.01 -39.49
N LEU A 228 59.83 42.16 -40.06
CA LEU A 228 58.89 43.18 -40.51
C LEU A 228 57.96 42.65 -41.62
N LYS A 229 58.50 41.91 -42.61
CA LYS A 229 57.72 41.27 -43.67
C LYS A 229 56.69 40.27 -43.10
N GLU A 230 57.11 39.41 -42.18
CA GLU A 230 56.23 38.43 -41.52
C GLU A 230 55.15 39.09 -40.66
N ASN A 231 55.51 40.15 -39.93
CA ASN A 231 54.56 40.92 -39.12
C ASN A 231 53.53 41.65 -39.98
N ILE A 232 53.94 42.22 -41.13
CA ILE A 232 53.02 42.85 -42.10
C ILE A 232 52.02 41.81 -42.63
N HIS A 233 52.50 40.65 -43.10
CA HIS A 233 51.61 39.59 -43.58
C HIS A 233 50.67 39.09 -42.49
N SER A 234 51.18 38.87 -41.27
CA SER A 234 50.37 38.41 -40.13
C SER A 234 49.28 39.42 -39.75
N ALA A 235 49.60 40.72 -39.78
CA ALA A 235 48.64 41.78 -39.52
C ALA A 235 47.56 41.86 -40.62
N GLN A 236 47.95 41.76 -41.89
CA GLN A 236 47.01 41.73 -43.03
C GLN A 236 46.07 40.52 -42.97
N SER A 237 46.61 39.31 -42.74
CA SER A 237 45.79 38.11 -42.64
C SER A 237 44.91 38.12 -41.39
N GLY A 238 45.43 38.59 -40.26
CA GLY A 238 44.70 38.66 -39.00
C GLY A 238 43.52 39.64 -39.06
N ALA A 239 43.71 40.81 -39.68
CA ALA A 239 42.63 41.78 -39.87
C ALA A 239 41.54 41.27 -40.83
N ALA A 240 41.92 40.69 -41.97
CA ALA A 240 40.97 40.10 -42.91
C ALA A 240 40.18 38.93 -42.28
N GLN A 241 40.85 38.10 -41.49
CA GLN A 241 40.22 37.02 -40.74
C GLN A 241 39.24 37.55 -39.69
N LEU A 242 39.62 38.59 -38.94
CA LEU A 242 38.78 39.21 -37.92
C LEU A 242 37.51 39.81 -38.54
N GLU A 243 37.63 40.51 -39.66
CA GLU A 243 36.48 41.02 -40.42
C GLU A 243 35.57 39.88 -40.87
N GLY A 244 36.11 38.86 -41.53
CA GLY A 244 35.34 37.70 -41.98
C GLY A 244 34.63 36.97 -40.83
N GLN A 245 35.30 36.79 -39.68
CA GLN A 245 34.70 36.19 -38.49
C GLN A 245 33.62 37.09 -37.87
N THR A 246 33.82 38.40 -37.85
CA THR A 246 32.84 39.37 -37.31
C THR A 246 31.57 39.36 -38.17
N THR A 247 31.70 39.41 -39.49
CA THR A 247 30.56 39.33 -40.42
C THR A 247 29.82 38.00 -40.30
N ALA A 248 30.54 36.88 -40.23
CA ALA A 248 29.93 35.56 -40.06
C ALA A 248 29.20 35.40 -38.72
N ALA A 249 29.76 35.94 -37.64
CA ALA A 249 29.13 35.94 -36.32
C ALA A 249 27.86 36.80 -36.31
N LEU A 250 27.89 37.98 -36.94
CA LEU A 250 26.73 38.86 -37.09
C LEU A 250 25.62 38.20 -37.92
N ASP A 251 25.96 37.56 -39.03
CA ASP A 251 25.00 36.81 -39.86
C ASP A 251 24.34 35.67 -39.06
N LYS A 252 25.14 34.89 -38.32
CA LYS A 252 24.63 33.81 -37.47
C LYS A 252 23.75 34.34 -36.34
N ALA A 253 24.12 35.47 -35.73
CA ALA A 253 23.30 36.14 -34.73
C ALA A 253 21.97 36.62 -35.32
N ASN A 254 21.97 37.17 -36.54
CA ASN A 254 20.75 37.64 -37.19
C ASN A 254 19.82 36.48 -37.56
N LYS A 255 20.35 35.39 -38.14
CA LYS A 255 19.58 34.16 -38.40
C LYS A 255 19.00 33.57 -37.12
N THR A 256 19.74 33.62 -36.01
CA THR A 256 19.26 33.15 -34.70
C THR A 256 18.14 34.05 -34.18
N GLN A 257 18.27 35.37 -34.30
CA GLN A 257 17.24 36.33 -33.93
C GLN A 257 15.93 36.09 -34.73
N GLU A 258 16.02 35.91 -36.04
CA GLU A 258 14.87 35.60 -36.90
C GLU A 258 14.21 34.28 -36.53
N PHE A 259 14.99 33.24 -36.22
CA PHE A 259 14.47 31.97 -35.73
C PHE A 259 13.75 32.14 -34.40
N LEU A 260 14.34 32.90 -33.47
CA LEU A 260 13.73 33.17 -32.16
C LEU A 260 12.39 33.90 -32.31
N GLU A 261 12.31 34.90 -33.19
CA GLU A 261 11.07 35.66 -33.41
C GLU A 261 9.99 34.82 -34.10
N ARG A 262 10.37 33.93 -35.03
CA ARG A 262 9.42 33.15 -35.83
C ARG A 262 8.95 31.86 -35.15
N GLU A 263 9.87 31.10 -34.57
CA GLU A 263 9.60 29.71 -34.14
C GLU A 263 9.27 29.61 -32.66
N ILE A 264 9.85 30.46 -31.78
CA ILE A 264 9.63 30.37 -30.32
C ILE A 264 8.16 30.48 -29.92
N PRO A 265 7.33 31.39 -30.47
CA PRO A 265 5.91 31.43 -30.14
C PRO A 265 5.19 30.10 -30.44
N THR A 266 5.55 29.46 -31.55
CA THR A 266 5.00 28.16 -31.96
C THR A 266 5.49 27.05 -31.06
N ILE A 267 6.79 27.01 -30.74
CA ILE A 267 7.39 26.01 -29.84
C ILE A 267 6.75 26.10 -28.46
N ILE A 268 6.67 27.30 -27.88
CA ILE A 268 6.07 27.50 -26.55
C ILE A 268 4.61 27.07 -26.55
N LYS A 269 3.84 27.43 -27.59
CA LYS A 269 2.46 26.99 -27.71
C LYS A 269 2.35 25.46 -27.76
N ASN A 270 3.22 24.79 -28.52
CA ASN A 270 3.20 23.34 -28.66
C ASN A 270 3.63 22.62 -27.37
N GLU A 271 4.72 23.06 -26.74
CA GLU A 271 5.21 22.51 -25.46
C GLU A 271 4.20 22.72 -24.33
N THR A 272 3.58 23.90 -24.28
CA THR A 272 2.50 24.19 -23.31
C THR A 272 1.29 23.30 -23.54
N TRP A 273 0.94 23.02 -24.81
CA TRP A 273 -0.15 22.12 -25.15
C TRP A 273 0.15 20.67 -24.76
N ALA A 274 1.36 20.19 -25.06
CA ALA A 274 1.82 18.87 -24.66
C ALA A 274 1.80 18.69 -23.14
N PHE A 275 2.24 19.69 -22.39
CA PHE A 275 2.16 19.69 -20.92
C PHE A 275 0.71 19.61 -20.42
N LEU A 276 -0.21 20.37 -21.04
CA LEU A 276 -1.62 20.35 -20.70
C LEU A 276 -2.25 18.99 -20.96
N GLU A 277 -1.98 18.40 -22.13
CA GLU A 277 -2.48 17.09 -22.52
C GLU A 277 -2.00 16.02 -21.55
N GLN A 278 -0.73 16.04 -21.17
CA GLN A 278 -0.18 15.14 -20.16
C GLN A 278 -0.86 15.32 -18.80
N LEU A 279 -1.15 16.55 -18.39
CA LEU A 279 -1.82 16.83 -17.13
C LEU A 279 -3.27 16.33 -17.14
N LEU A 280 -3.99 16.49 -18.24
CA LEU A 280 -5.35 15.95 -18.42
C LEU A 280 -5.35 14.41 -18.43
N ASP A 281 -4.38 13.79 -19.09
CA ASP A 281 -4.20 12.33 -19.10
C ASP A 281 -3.98 11.75 -17.69
N PHE A 282 -3.24 12.46 -16.83
CA PHE A 282 -3.13 12.08 -15.42
C PHE A 282 -4.48 12.10 -14.69
N PHE A 283 -5.32 13.11 -14.93
CA PHE A 283 -6.66 13.17 -14.33
C PHE A 283 -7.56 12.06 -14.85
N GLU A 284 -7.57 11.79 -16.16
CA GLU A 284 -8.33 10.70 -16.76
C GLU A 284 -7.90 9.34 -16.20
N THR A 285 -6.59 9.11 -16.13
CA THR A 285 -6.01 7.90 -15.55
C THR A 285 -6.38 7.74 -14.08
N TYR A 286 -6.32 8.82 -13.30
CA TYR A 286 -6.67 8.79 -11.88
C TYR A 286 -8.16 8.51 -11.65
N VAL A 287 -9.04 9.13 -12.43
CA VAL A 287 -10.49 8.89 -12.36
C VAL A 287 -10.83 7.44 -12.75
N SER A 288 -10.21 6.94 -13.81
CA SER A 288 -10.36 5.54 -14.23
C SER A 288 -9.89 4.56 -13.14
N TRP A 289 -8.72 4.83 -12.56
CA TRP A 289 -8.19 4.07 -11.42
C TRP A 289 -9.15 4.13 -10.23
N ALA A 290 -9.62 5.31 -9.83
CA ALA A 290 -10.53 5.49 -8.71
C ALA A 290 -11.85 4.70 -8.92
N LYS A 291 -12.42 4.78 -10.13
CA LYS A 291 -13.60 3.99 -10.51
C LYS A 291 -13.35 2.49 -10.39
N SER A 292 -12.22 2.00 -10.91
CA SER A 292 -11.85 0.58 -10.80
C SER A 292 -11.67 0.15 -9.35
N ARG A 293 -10.97 0.95 -8.54
CA ARG A 293 -10.71 0.62 -7.13
C ARG A 293 -11.99 0.60 -6.31
N VAL A 294 -12.86 1.60 -6.45
CA VAL A 294 -14.15 1.65 -5.73
C VAL A 294 -15.05 0.48 -6.11
N THR A 295 -15.06 0.09 -7.38
CA THR A 295 -15.94 -0.96 -7.89
C THR A 295 -15.44 -2.38 -7.61
N GLN A 296 -14.11 -2.59 -7.54
CA GLN A 296 -13.52 -3.94 -7.50
C GLN A 296 -12.75 -4.27 -6.21
N ASP A 297 -12.08 -3.30 -5.61
CA ASP A 297 -11.04 -3.58 -4.61
C ASP A 297 -11.29 -2.96 -3.24
N VAL A 298 -12.02 -1.85 -3.18
CA VAL A 298 -12.34 -1.15 -1.94
C VAL A 298 -13.56 -1.80 -1.30
N ALA A 299 -13.54 -1.87 0.04
CA ALA A 299 -14.65 -2.40 0.86
C ALA A 299 -15.06 -3.84 0.48
N ARG A 300 -14.10 -4.76 0.34
CA ARG A 300 -14.40 -6.19 0.25
C ARG A 300 -15.15 -6.67 1.49
N CYS A 301 -16.24 -7.40 1.31
CA CYS A 301 -17.15 -7.72 2.41
C CYS A 301 -16.96 -9.13 3.02
N LYS A 302 -15.90 -9.85 2.64
CA LYS A 302 -15.54 -11.14 3.26
C LYS A 302 -15.39 -11.08 4.78
N PRO A 303 -14.74 -10.06 5.38
CA PRO A 303 -14.63 -10.00 6.85
C PRO A 303 -16.00 -9.92 7.54
N ILE A 304 -16.99 -9.29 6.90
CA ILE A 304 -18.35 -9.19 7.43
C ILE A 304 -19.02 -10.56 7.42
N ALA A 305 -18.97 -11.27 6.29
CA ALA A 305 -19.50 -12.62 6.18
C ALA A 305 -18.83 -13.58 7.18
N GLN A 306 -17.50 -13.51 7.31
CA GLN A 306 -16.75 -14.30 8.29
C GLN A 306 -17.13 -14.00 9.73
N THR A 307 -17.39 -12.73 10.06
CA THR A 307 -17.84 -12.36 11.41
C THR A 307 -19.20 -12.98 11.71
N MET A 308 -20.11 -12.96 10.73
CA MET A 308 -21.42 -13.60 10.85
C MET A 308 -21.32 -15.13 10.97
N ASP A 309 -20.51 -15.78 10.13
CA ASP A 309 -20.22 -17.22 10.23
C ASP A 309 -19.63 -17.57 11.62
N ASN A 310 -18.72 -16.73 12.14
CA ASN A 310 -18.14 -16.95 13.47
C ASN A 310 -19.16 -16.80 14.60
N VAL A 311 -20.10 -15.86 14.50
CA VAL A 311 -21.18 -15.69 15.49
C VAL A 311 -22.09 -16.91 15.49
N GLU A 312 -22.43 -17.44 14.32
CA GLU A 312 -23.20 -18.68 14.21
C GLU A 312 -22.43 -19.85 14.82
N ALA A 313 -21.17 -20.05 14.45
CA ALA A 313 -20.35 -21.12 15.02
C ALA A 313 -20.27 -21.03 16.56
N ILE A 314 -20.04 -19.83 17.12
CA ILE A 314 -19.99 -19.65 18.58
C ILE A 314 -21.36 -19.97 19.23
N GLY A 315 -22.45 -19.44 18.67
CA GLY A 315 -23.78 -19.63 19.24
C GLY A 315 -24.28 -21.08 19.12
N CYS A 316 -24.12 -21.67 17.94
CA CYS A 316 -24.71 -22.94 17.59
C CYS A 316 -23.80 -24.14 17.90
N ASP A 317 -22.51 -24.06 17.62
CA ASP A 317 -21.61 -25.20 17.85
C ASP A 317 -21.05 -25.22 19.28
N TYR A 318 -20.83 -24.06 19.91
CA TYR A 318 -20.25 -24.05 21.27
C TYR A 318 -21.31 -23.89 22.35
N ILE A 319 -22.18 -22.88 22.26
CA ILE A 319 -23.14 -22.62 23.33
C ILE A 319 -24.25 -23.67 23.31
N MET A 320 -24.91 -23.91 22.17
CA MET A 320 -25.99 -24.91 22.13
C MET A 320 -25.50 -26.32 22.46
N ASP A 321 -24.37 -26.77 21.92
CA ASP A 321 -23.84 -28.10 22.28
C ASP A 321 -23.49 -28.22 23.76
N SER A 322 -22.99 -27.14 24.38
CA SER A 322 -22.74 -27.13 25.83
C SER A 322 -24.02 -27.23 26.65
N VAL A 323 -25.07 -26.50 26.24
CA VAL A 323 -26.39 -26.56 26.88
C VAL A 323 -27.01 -27.95 26.68
N ASN A 324 -26.80 -28.55 25.50
CA ASN A 324 -27.24 -29.91 25.18
C ASN A 324 -26.65 -30.94 26.14
N GLY A 325 -25.32 -30.90 26.32
CA GLY A 325 -24.63 -31.74 27.29
C GLY A 325 -25.10 -31.50 28.73
N PHE A 326 -25.42 -30.25 29.07
CA PHE A 326 -25.87 -29.88 30.41
C PHE A 326 -27.26 -30.44 30.75
N TRP A 327 -28.28 -30.23 29.90
CA TRP A 327 -29.62 -30.77 30.19
C TRP A 327 -29.64 -32.29 30.09
N PHE A 328 -28.88 -32.88 29.17
CA PHE A 328 -28.79 -34.34 29.04
C PHE A 328 -28.23 -34.95 30.33
N SER A 329 -27.17 -34.36 30.88
CA SER A 329 -26.57 -34.78 32.15
C SER A 329 -27.54 -34.61 33.33
N LEU A 330 -28.21 -33.46 33.44
CA LEU A 330 -29.20 -33.22 34.49
C LEU A 330 -30.42 -34.15 34.39
N GLY A 331 -30.88 -34.43 33.17
CA GLY A 331 -31.95 -35.39 32.91
C GLY A 331 -31.58 -36.78 33.41
N TRP A 332 -30.35 -37.22 33.13
CA TRP A 332 -29.83 -38.51 33.59
C TRP A 332 -29.69 -38.59 35.12
N CYS A 333 -29.17 -37.53 35.74
CA CYS A 333 -29.15 -37.40 37.20
C CYS A 333 -30.55 -37.55 37.79
N THR A 334 -31.54 -36.89 37.18
CA THR A 334 -32.92 -36.91 37.65
C THR A 334 -33.56 -38.29 37.48
N LEU A 335 -33.29 -38.98 36.37
CA LEU A 335 -33.72 -40.36 36.15
C LEU A 335 -33.14 -41.30 37.21
N PHE A 336 -31.86 -41.17 37.56
CA PHE A 336 -31.21 -42.00 38.57
C PHE A 336 -31.55 -41.62 40.02
N LEU A 337 -32.14 -40.45 40.29
CA LEU A 337 -32.64 -40.12 41.62
C LEU A 337 -33.76 -41.07 42.07
N LEU A 338 -34.64 -41.51 41.17
CA LEU A 338 -35.75 -42.42 41.50
C LEU A 338 -35.29 -43.78 42.08
N PRO A 339 -34.43 -44.57 41.42
CA PRO A 339 -33.91 -45.80 42.01
C PRO A 339 -33.04 -45.52 43.23
N SER A 340 -32.32 -44.40 43.26
CA SER A 340 -31.49 -43.99 44.41
C SER A 340 -32.34 -43.75 45.67
N ILE A 341 -33.52 -43.16 45.55
CA ILE A 341 -34.46 -42.98 46.66
C ILE A 341 -34.88 -44.34 47.25
N ILE A 342 -35.24 -45.31 46.40
CA ILE A 342 -35.65 -46.65 46.84
C ILE A 342 -34.52 -47.33 47.62
N LEU A 343 -33.29 -47.28 47.09
CA LEU A 343 -32.12 -47.86 47.73
C LEU A 343 -31.78 -47.14 49.03
N ALA A 344 -31.84 -45.81 49.07
CA ALA A 344 -31.56 -45.00 50.25
C ALA A 344 -32.56 -45.28 51.39
N VAL A 345 -33.86 -45.43 51.11
CA VAL A 345 -34.86 -45.79 52.12
C VAL A 345 -34.62 -47.20 52.66
N ARG A 346 -34.27 -48.16 51.79
CA ARG A 346 -33.94 -49.54 52.20
C ARG A 346 -32.68 -49.57 53.07
N LEU A 347 -31.63 -48.87 52.66
CA LEU A 347 -30.37 -48.78 53.41
C LEU A 347 -30.53 -48.03 54.73
N ALA A 348 -31.31 -46.96 54.77
CA ALA A 348 -31.58 -46.20 56.00
C ALA A 348 -32.17 -47.10 57.11
N LYS A 349 -33.01 -48.09 56.75
CA LYS A 349 -33.52 -49.09 57.71
C LYS A 349 -32.41 -49.94 58.34
N PHE A 350 -31.36 -50.25 57.59
CA PHE A 350 -30.21 -51.03 58.07
C PHE A 350 -29.16 -50.20 58.80
N TYR A 351 -29.11 -48.88 58.59
CA TYR A 351 -28.11 -48.01 59.20
C TYR A 351 -28.62 -47.30 60.48
N ARG A 352 -29.89 -46.91 60.53
CA ARG A 352 -30.48 -46.18 61.67
C ARG A 352 -30.65 -47.05 62.92
N ARG A 353 -30.36 -46.53 64.11
CA ARG A 353 -30.58 -47.22 65.39
C ARG A 353 -32.09 -47.26 65.69
N MET A 354 -32.60 -48.42 66.09
CA MET A 354 -34.02 -48.56 66.50
C MET A 354 -34.15 -48.47 68.02
N TYR A 355 -35.31 -48.00 68.49
CA TYR A 355 -35.58 -47.88 69.93
C TYR A 355 -35.92 -49.23 70.60
N ILE A 356 -36.49 -50.17 69.83
CA ILE A 356 -36.92 -51.50 70.30
C ILE A 356 -36.35 -52.54 69.34
N ALA A 357 -35.90 -53.68 69.87
CA ALA A 357 -35.57 -54.87 69.10
C ALA A 357 -36.50 -56.00 69.55
N ASP A 358 -37.17 -56.66 68.59
CA ASP A 358 -37.94 -57.87 68.87
C ASP A 358 -36.95 -59.00 69.15
N VAL A 359 -36.70 -59.27 70.43
CA VAL A 359 -35.96 -60.44 70.88
C VAL A 359 -36.93 -61.61 70.88
N TYR A 360 -36.88 -62.45 69.85
CA TYR A 360 -37.51 -63.76 69.92
C TYR A 360 -36.77 -64.57 70.98
N ARG A 361 -37.39 -64.71 72.15
CA ARG A 361 -36.95 -65.67 73.16
C ARG A 361 -37.14 -67.07 72.57
N ASN A 362 -36.04 -67.74 72.24
CA ASN A 362 -36.02 -69.20 72.22
C ASN A 362 -36.06 -69.65 73.68
N GLU A 363 -37.23 -69.57 74.30
CA GLU A 363 -37.50 -70.34 75.52
C GLU A 363 -38.29 -71.56 75.07
N ASP A 364 -37.64 -72.72 75.20
CA ASP A 364 -38.27 -74.03 75.12
C ASP A 364 -39.44 -74.04 76.11
N PHE A 365 -40.66 -73.85 75.58
CA PHE A 365 -41.87 -73.82 76.37
C PHE A 365 -42.24 -75.26 76.71
N GLU A 366 -41.77 -75.77 77.86
CA GLU A 366 -42.31 -76.99 78.46
C GLU A 366 -43.80 -76.78 78.78
N MET A 367 -44.67 -77.39 77.97
CA MET A 367 -46.11 -77.44 78.24
C MET A 367 -46.39 -78.41 79.39
N PRO A 368 -47.07 -77.99 80.48
CA PRO A 368 -47.61 -78.92 81.47
C PRO A 368 -48.79 -79.74 80.90
N PRO A 369 -49.03 -80.97 81.39
CA PRO A 369 -49.86 -81.94 80.71
C PRO A 369 -51.34 -81.57 80.70
N THR A 370 -51.96 -81.86 79.56
CA THR A 370 -53.39 -81.75 79.25
C THR A 370 -54.27 -82.46 80.27
N PHE A 371 -55.23 -81.75 80.85
CA PHE A 371 -56.40 -82.36 81.48
C PHE A 371 -57.66 -82.02 80.67
N ASN A 372 -58.31 -83.07 80.16
CA ASN A 372 -59.50 -83.02 79.34
C ASN A 372 -60.71 -82.41 80.09
N SER A 373 -61.34 -81.39 79.50
CA SER A 373 -62.79 -81.22 79.60
C SER A 373 -63.33 -80.50 78.35
N TYR A 374 -63.80 -81.31 77.40
CA TYR A 374 -64.69 -80.85 76.33
C TYR A 374 -66.03 -80.41 76.93
N LYS A 375 -66.49 -79.20 76.58
CA LYS A 375 -67.88 -78.94 76.17
C LYS A 375 -68.02 -77.59 75.47
N ILE A 376 -68.32 -77.67 74.17
CA ILE A 376 -68.72 -76.57 73.30
C ILE A 376 -70.24 -76.38 73.44
N PRO A 377 -70.76 -75.19 73.79
CA PRO A 377 -72.16 -74.86 73.55
C PRO A 377 -72.30 -74.15 72.19
N ARG A 378 -73.09 -74.75 71.30
CA ARG A 378 -73.55 -74.15 70.03
C ARG A 378 -74.62 -73.08 70.28
N PRO A 379 -74.80 -72.13 69.34
CA PRO A 379 -75.68 -70.98 69.46
C PRO A 379 -77.17 -71.38 69.35
N SER A 380 -78.06 -70.64 70.01
CA SER A 380 -79.50 -70.67 69.72
C SER A 380 -79.98 -69.31 69.22
N THR A 381 -80.74 -69.35 68.14
CA THR A 381 -81.45 -68.25 67.52
C THR A 381 -82.74 -67.90 68.27
N ARG A 382 -83.11 -66.63 68.11
CA ARG A 382 -84.39 -65.94 68.39
C ARG A 382 -85.65 -66.82 68.28
N HIS A 383 -86.57 -66.61 69.22
CA HIS A 383 -87.93 -66.21 68.89
C HIS A 383 -88.14 -64.76 69.35
#